data_AF-A0A326TWA4-F1
#
_entry.id   AF-A0A326TWA4-F1
#
_cell.length_a   1.000
_cell.length_b   1.000
_cell.length_c   1.000
_cell.angle_alpha   90.00
_cell.angle_beta   90.00
_cell.angle_gamma   90.00
#
_symmetry.space_group_name_H-M   'P 1'
#
loop_
_entity.id
_entity.type
_entity.pdbx_description
1 polymer ?
#
loop_
_entity_poly.entity_id
_entity_poly.type
_entity_poly.pdbx_seq_one_letter_code
_entity_poly.pdbx_strand_id
1 'polypeptide(L)' 'MTAEKDYTVKEGDYTLYSGFNSQESRRVFLGAAKVPAYFACSIQLLKGNQLLGKFLERIGYRQQDKERLQSIEKEREK' A
#
# COMPACT_ATOMS: atom_id res chain seq x y z
N MET A 1 -2.40 -31.56 -5.97
CA MET A 1 -2.36 -30.41 -6.89
C MET A 1 -1.64 -29.29 -6.17
N THR A 2 -0.40 -29.02 -6.54
CA THR A 2 0.36 -27.86 -6.05
C THR A 2 -0.35 -26.61 -6.54
N ALA A 3 -0.99 -25.85 -5.65
CA ALA A 3 -1.44 -24.50 -5.95
C ALA A 3 -0.21 -23.71 -6.38
N GLU A 4 -0.05 -23.53 -7.69
CA GLU A 4 0.95 -22.66 -8.27
C GLU A 4 0.64 -21.28 -7.69
N LYS A 5 1.45 -20.84 -6.73
CA LYS A 5 1.07 -19.72 -5.86
C LYS A 5 1.12 -18.42 -6.65
N ASP A 6 -0.04 -17.97 -7.10
CA ASP A 6 -0.23 -16.67 -7.74
C ASP A 6 0.37 -15.54 -6.91
N TYR A 7 0.97 -14.57 -7.59
CA TYR A 7 1.36 -13.31 -6.99
C TYR A 7 0.14 -12.39 -6.96
N THR A 8 -0.10 -11.76 -5.81
CA THR A 8 -1.17 -10.78 -5.65
C THR A 8 -0.60 -9.48 -5.11
N VAL A 9 -0.97 -8.36 -5.71
CA VAL A 9 -0.69 -7.03 -5.15
C VAL A 9 -2.00 -6.42 -4.69
N LYS A 10 -2.08 -6.05 -3.41
CA LYS A 10 -3.25 -5.41 -2.84
C LYS A 10 -2.93 -3.99 -2.37
N GLU A 11 -3.92 -3.13 -2.44
CA GLU A 11 -3.94 -1.81 -1.80
C GLU A 11 -5.17 -1.77 -0.89
N GLY A 12 -4.94 -1.80 0.43
CA GLY A 12 -6.01 -2.11 1.38
C GLY A 12 -6.71 -3.42 1.01
N ASP A 13 -8.01 -3.34 0.75
CA ASP A 13 -8.86 -4.46 0.33
C ASP A 13 -8.94 -4.63 -1.20
N TYR A 14 -8.43 -3.68 -1.98
CA TYR A 14 -8.48 -3.70 -3.44
C TYR A 14 -7.31 -4.49 -4.04
N THR A 15 -7.58 -5.25 -5.11
CA THR A 15 -6.54 -6.02 -5.82
C THR A 15 -6.04 -5.25 -7.04
N LEU A 16 -4.78 -4.83 -7.02
CA LEU A 16 -4.11 -4.14 -8.13
C LEU A 16 -3.55 -5.10 -9.18
N TYR A 17 -3.18 -6.31 -8.77
CA TYR A 17 -2.64 -7.35 -9.66
C TYR A 17 -2.90 -8.74 -9.08
N SER A 18 -3.20 -9.70 -9.96
CA SER A 18 -3.22 -11.13 -9.64
C SER A 18 -2.70 -11.93 -10.83
N GLY A 19 -1.72 -12.80 -10.62
CA GLY A 19 -1.21 -13.71 -11.64
C GLY A 19 0.16 -14.30 -11.32
N PHE A 20 0.67 -15.13 -12.23
CA PHE A 20 1.88 -15.92 -12.00
C PHE A 20 3.21 -15.20 -12.28
N ASN A 21 3.18 -14.03 -12.92
CA ASN A 21 4.41 -13.33 -13.32
C ASN A 21 4.99 -12.52 -12.16
N SER A 22 6.13 -12.97 -11.64
CA SER A 22 6.83 -12.32 -10.53
C SER A 22 7.40 -10.94 -10.86
N GLN A 23 7.79 -10.70 -12.12
CA GLN A 23 8.34 -9.41 -12.54
C GLN A 23 7.24 -8.36 -12.66
N GLU A 24 6.11 -8.72 -13.25
CA GLU A 24 4.95 -7.84 -13.35
C GLU A 24 4.38 -7.51 -11.97
N SER A 25 4.23 -8.50 -11.07
CA SER A 25 3.77 -8.24 -9.71
C SER A 25 4.71 -7.30 -8.94
N ARG A 26 6.03 -7.46 -9.10
CA ARG A 26 7.03 -6.54 -8.53
C ARG A 26 6.91 -5.14 -9.11
N ARG A 27 6.71 -5.02 -10.43
CA ARG A 27 6.53 -3.73 -11.12
C ARG A 27 5.29 -3.01 -10.59
N VAL A 28 4.15 -3.71 -10.48
CA VAL A 28 2.91 -3.14 -9.92
C VAL A 28 3.10 -2.74 -8.46
N PHE A 29 3.71 -3.59 -7.63
CA PHE A 29 3.98 -3.29 -6.22
C PHE A 29 4.83 -2.03 -6.02
N LEU A 30 5.94 -1.91 -6.76
CA LEU A 30 6.82 -0.73 -6.70
C LEU A 30 6.19 0.50 -7.36
N GLY A 31 5.36 0.31 -8.38
CA GLY A 31 4.60 1.38 -9.03
C GLY A 31 3.55 1.98 -8.10
N ALA A 32 2.76 1.13 -7.44
CA ALA A 32 1.73 1.52 -6.48
C ALA A 32 2.31 2.37 -5.34
N ALA A 33 3.52 2.05 -4.87
CA ALA A 33 4.21 2.82 -3.84
C ALA A 33 4.50 4.28 -4.23
N LYS A 34 4.40 4.63 -5.52
CA LYS A 34 4.63 5.98 -6.05
C LYS A 34 3.34 6.73 -6.38
N VAL A 35 2.17 6.09 -6.29
CA VAL A 35 0.88 6.69 -6.62
C VAL A 35 0.31 7.40 -5.38
N PRO A 36 0.14 8.74 -5.39
CA PRO A 36 -0.32 9.47 -4.21
C PRO A 36 -1.67 9.01 -3.66
N ALA A 37 -2.57 8.54 -4.53
CA ALA A 37 -3.87 8.01 -4.13
C ALA A 37 -3.76 6.83 -3.14
N TYR A 38 -2.67 6.06 -3.20
CA TYR A 38 -2.46 4.89 -2.33
C TYR A 38 -1.63 5.22 -1.08
N PHE A 39 -1.20 6.47 -0.89
CA PHE A 39 -0.36 6.81 0.27
C PHE A 39 -1.12 6.73 1.58
N ALA A 40 -2.45 6.88 1.55
CA ALA A 40 -3.32 6.68 2.69
C ALA A 40 -3.66 5.20 2.95
N CYS A 41 -3.14 4.26 2.13
CA CYS A 41 -3.44 2.84 2.22
C CYS A 41 -2.18 1.97 2.32
N SER A 42 -2.32 0.78 2.90
CA SER A 42 -1.21 -0.18 2.95
C SER A 42 -1.17 -0.98 1.65
N ILE A 43 0.01 -1.13 1.05
CA ILE A 43 0.19 -1.91 -0.18
C ILE A 43 0.90 -3.20 0.17
N GLN A 44 0.38 -4.35 -0.25
CA GLN A 44 0.91 -5.67 0.06
C GLN A 44 1.25 -6.45 -1.20
N LEU A 45 2.39 -7.14 -1.20
CA LEU A 45 2.77 -8.14 -2.19
C LEU A 45 2.72 -9.52 -1.56
N LEU A 46 1.91 -10.40 -2.14
CA LEU A 46 1.66 -11.76 -1.66
C LEU A 46 2.10 -12.78 -2.72
N LYS A 47 2.48 -13.98 -2.28
CA LYS A 47 2.61 -15.19 -3.11
C LYS A 47 1.75 -16.30 -2.49
N GLY A 48 0.58 -16.54 -3.07
CA GLY A 48 -0.51 -17.21 -2.36
C GLY A 48 -0.84 -16.45 -1.08
N ASN A 49 -0.81 -17.13 0.08
CA ASN A 49 -1.08 -16.49 1.37
C ASN A 49 0.16 -15.93 2.07
N GLN A 50 1.35 -16.03 1.45
CA GLN A 50 2.60 -15.57 2.05
C GLN A 50 2.83 -14.09 1.72
N LEU A 51 2.98 -13.25 2.75
CA LEU A 51 3.41 -11.85 2.60
C LEU A 51 4.90 -11.78 2.25
N LEU A 52 5.20 -11.23 1.07
CA LEU A 52 6.56 -11.02 0.59
C LEU A 52 7.06 -9.59 0.83
N GLY A 53 6.14 -8.61 0.84
CA GLY A 53 6.49 -7.21 1.06
C GLY A 53 5.28 -6.36 1.39
N LYS A 54 5.50 -5.28 2.14
CA LYS A 54 4.45 -4.32 2.50
C LYS A 54 5.01 -2.90 2.52
N PHE A 55 4.30 -1.98 1.87
CA PHE A 55 4.44 -0.56 2.14
C PHE A 55 3.38 -0.15 3.15
N LEU A 56 3.81 0.55 4.20
CA LEU A 56 2.90 1.14 5.17
C LEU A 56 2.34 2.46 4.63
N GLU A 57 1.23 2.84 5.23
CA GLU A 57 0.57 4.12 5.00
C GLU A 57 1.52 5.26 5.40
N ARG A 58 1.48 6.34 4.61
CA ARG A 58 2.31 7.52 4.84
C ARG A 58 1.55 8.50 5.72
N ILE A 59 2.14 8.81 6.87
CA ILE A 59 1.60 9.81 7.80
C ILE A 59 1.38 11.13 7.07
N GLY A 60 0.22 11.74 7.28
CA GLY A 60 -0.16 13.03 6.68
C GLY A 60 -0.96 12.90 5.37
N TYR A 61 -1.12 11.69 4.83
CA TYR A 61 -1.99 11.46 3.67
C TYR A 61 -3.39 10.99 4.06
N ARG A 62 -3.56 10.39 5.25
CA ARG A 62 -4.88 10.09 5.80
C ARG A 62 -5.58 11.38 6.24
N GLN A 63 -6.90 11.43 6.09
CA GLN A 63 -7.70 12.58 6.53
C GLN A 63 -7.49 12.91 8.02
N GLN A 64 -7.48 11.88 8.87
CA GLN A 64 -7.23 12.02 10.31
C GLN A 64 -5.84 12.60 10.62
N ASP A 65 -4.82 12.19 9.85
CA ASP A 65 -3.46 12.72 10.05
C ASP A 65 -3.39 14.19 9.63
N LYS A 66 -4.10 14.60 8.57
CA LYS A 66 -4.17 16.01 8.13
C LYS A 66 -4.83 16.88 9.20
N GLU A 67 -5.95 16.45 9.76
CA GLU A 67 -6.65 17.16 10.85
C GLU A 67 -5.77 17.29 12.10
N ARG A 68 -5.04 16.22 12.43
CA ARG A 68 -4.08 16.23 13.54
C ARG A 68 -2.91 17.19 13.30
N LEU A 69 -2.33 17.19 12.10
CA LEU A 69 -1.23 18.10 11.74
C LEU A 69 -1.66 19.57 11.81
N GLN A 70 -2.84 19.89 11.28
CA GLN A 70 -3.42 21.24 11.36
C GLN A 70 -3.65 21.68 12.81
N SER A 71 -4.01 20.76 13.70
CA SER A 71 -4.21 21.07 15.13
C SER A 71 -2.87 21.40 15.81
N ILE A 72 -1.81 20.66 15.49
CA ILE A 72 -0.46 20.91 16.01
C ILE A 72 0.09 22.25 15.51
N GLU A 73 -0.15 22.61 14.25
CA GLU A 73 0.24 23.91 13.69
C GLU A 73 -0.45 25.07 14.42
N LYS A 74 -1.76 24.96 14.66
CA LYS A 74 -2.53 25.97 15.41
C LYS A 74 -2.07 26.15 16.86
N GLU A 75 -1.59 25.10 17.52
CA GLU A 75 -1.05 25.18 18.88
C GLU A 75 0.33 25.87 18.92
N ARG A 76 1.11 25.84 17.84
CA ARG A 76 2.43 26.51 17.76
C ARG A 76 2.34 28.02 17.48
N GLU A 77 1.19 28.50 17.00
CA GLU A 77 0.93 29.93 16.74
C GLU A 77 0.37 30.70 17.96
N LYS A 78 0.15 30.00 19.08
CA LYS A 78 -0.34 30.58 20.35
C LYS A 78 0.79 30.77 21.35
#